data_AF-X1HE70-F1
#
_entry.id   AF-X1HE70-F1
#
_cell.length_a   1.000
_cell.length_b   1.000
_cell.length_c   1.000
_cell.angle_alpha   90.00
_cell.angle_beta   90.00
_cell.angle_gamma   90.00
#
_symmetry.space_group_name_H-M   'P 1'
#
loop_
_entity.id
_entity.type
_entity.pdbx_description
1 polymer ?
#
loop_
_entity_poly.entity_id
_entity_poly.type
_entity_poly.pdbx_seq_one_letter_code
_entity_poly.pdbx_strand_id
1 'polypeptide(L)' 'MKKTARFVIWICSKFTREEIEEIIQGLLDVLANRNPDIKPKDDFREKHPNYRNFFVDPNPPLKTPPKTTPK' A
#
# COMPACT_ATOMS: atom_id res chain seq x y z
N MET A 1 19.31 6.41 9.74
CA MET A 1 18.13 7.22 10.13
C MET A 1 16.89 6.63 9.48
N LYS A 2 15.84 6.32 10.26
CA LYS A 2 14.55 5.85 9.72
C LYS A 2 13.97 6.93 8.80
N LYS A 3 13.29 6.53 7.71
CA LYS A 3 12.69 7.48 6.74
C LYS A 3 11.76 8.50 7.42
N THR A 4 11.03 8.06 8.44
CA THR A 4 10.16 8.89 9.28
C THR A 4 10.92 9.99 10.03
N ALA A 5 12.08 9.71 10.61
CA ALA A 5 12.86 10.73 11.33
C ALA A 5 13.35 11.84 10.39
N ARG A 6 13.77 11.50 9.16
CA ARG A 6 14.13 12.51 8.14
C ARG A 6 12.94 13.35 7.71
N PHE A 7 11.76 12.73 7.64
CA PHE A 7 10.52 13.43 7.31
C PHE A 7 10.11 14.43 8.39
N VAL A 8 10.25 14.07 9.67
CA VAL A 8 9.99 14.99 10.79
C VAL A 8 10.90 16.21 10.71
N ILE A 9 12.21 16.01 10.49
CA ILE A 9 13.18 17.11 10.33
C ILE A 9 12.77 18.02 9.15
N TRP A 10 12.36 17.43 8.03
CA TRP A 10 11.94 18.18 6.86
C TRP A 10 10.67 19.02 7.14
N ILE A 11 9.66 18.46 7.79
CA ILE A 11 8.44 19.19 8.18
C ILE A 11 8.80 20.38 9.07
N CYS A 12 9.61 20.15 10.11
CA CYS A 12 10.03 21.22 11.02
C CYS A 12 10.86 22.31 10.34
N SER A 13 11.48 22.03 9.18
CA SER A 13 12.20 23.04 8.38
C SER A 13 11.30 23.87 7.44
N LYS A 14 10.04 23.46 7.26
CA LYS A 14 9.13 24.00 6.24
C LYS A 14 7.88 24.67 6.80
N PHE A 15 7.44 24.27 7.98
CA PHE A 15 6.15 24.67 8.55
C PHE A 15 6.32 25.30 9.93
N THR A 16 5.39 26.20 10.27
CA THR A 16 5.25 26.76 11.62
C THR A 16 4.61 25.76 12.57
N ARG A 17 4.57 26.07 13.86
CA ARG A 17 3.93 25.23 14.88
C ARG A 17 2.45 24.98 14.58
N GLU A 18 1.72 26.03 14.22
CA GLU A 18 0.28 25.97 13.93
C GLU A 18 0.00 25.10 12.70
N GLU A 19 0.78 25.28 11.63
CA GLU A 19 0.68 24.46 10.41
C GLU A 19 1.00 22.99 10.69
N ILE A 20 1.96 22.71 11.58
CA ILE A 20 2.28 21.34 11.99
C ILE A 20 1.10 20.71 12.75
N GLU A 21 0.45 21.46 13.63
CA GLU A 21 -0.74 20.99 14.37
C GLU A 21 -1.89 20.67 13.39
N GLU A 22 -2.12 21.49 12.37
CA GLU A 22 -3.09 21.22 11.30
C GLU A 22 -2.75 19.96 10.50
N ILE A 23 -1.48 19.78 10.13
CA ILE A 23 -1.01 18.57 9.43
C ILE A 23 -1.25 17.32 10.30
N ILE A 24 -0.94 17.38 11.58
CA ILE A 24 -1.16 16.27 12.52
C ILE A 24 -2.66 15.95 12.61
N GLN A 25 -3.51 16.97 12.73
CA GLN A 25 -4.96 16.78 12.77
C GLN A 25 -5.48 16.11 11.49
N GLY A 26 -5.05 16.57 10.32
CA GLY A 26 -5.39 15.95 9.04
C GLY A 26 -4.94 14.48 8.94
N LEU A 27 -3.74 14.16 9.41
CA LEU A 27 -3.25 12.78 9.46
C LEU A 27 -4.07 11.91 10.42
N LEU A 28 -4.47 12.44 11.58
CA LEU A 28 -5.34 11.74 12.52
C LEU A 28 -6.73 11.47 11.92
N ASP A 29 -7.30 12.42 11.19
CA ASP A 29 -8.60 12.24 10.54
C ASP A 29 -8.55 11.20 9.42
N VAL A 30 -7.44 11.12 8.67
CA VAL A 30 -7.18 10.04 7.70
C VAL A 30 -7.09 8.68 8.40
N LEU A 31 -6.35 8.58 9.52
CA LEU A 31 -6.26 7.34 10.29
C LEU A 31 -7.60 6.93 10.91
N ALA A 32 -8.44 7.89 11.27
CA ALA A 32 -9.80 7.67 11.77
C ALA A 32 -10.82 7.36 10.67
N ASN A 33 -10.40 7.25 9.40
CA ASN A 33 -11.26 7.08 8.22
C ASN A 33 -12.36 8.15 8.09
N ARG A 34 -12.13 9.35 8.63
CA ARG A 34 -13.09 10.48 8.54
C ARG A 34 -13.05 11.18 7.19
N ASN A 35 -11.98 10.97 6.41
CA ASN A 35 -11.84 11.46 5.05
C ASN A 35 -11.71 10.29 4.06
N PRO A 36 -12.77 9.94 3.31
CA PRO A 36 -12.75 8.79 2.41
C PRO A 36 -11.87 9.00 1.16
N ASP A 37 -11.52 10.24 0.82
CA ASP A 37 -10.75 10.58 -0.38
C ASP A 37 -9.25 10.38 -0.20
N ILE A 38 -8.77 10.41 1.06
CA ILE A 38 -7.35 10.28 1.39
C ILE A 38 -7.16 9.02 2.22
N LYS A 39 -6.49 8.02 1.63
CA LYS A 39 -6.27 6.72 2.25
C LYS A 39 -4.78 6.42 2.42
N PRO A 40 -4.38 5.81 3.55
CA PRO A 40 -3.02 5.31 3.70
C PRO A 40 -2.68 4.32 2.60
N LYS A 41 -1.41 4.26 2.22
CA LYS A 41 -0.92 3.36 1.17
C LYS A 41 -1.19 1.87 1.47
N ASP A 42 -1.33 1.52 2.74
CA ASP A 42 -1.54 0.14 3.20
C ASP A 42 -2.93 -0.42 2.85
N ASP A 43 -3.95 0.45 2.70
CA ASP A 43 -5.35 0.06 2.36
C ASP A 43 -5.42 -0.70 1.01
N PHE A 44 -4.48 -0.44 0.09
CA PHE A 44 -4.42 -1.15 -1.18
C PHE A 44 -4.12 -2.65 -1.01
N ARG A 45 -3.23 -3.01 -0.06
CA ARG A 45 -2.88 -4.41 0.20
C ARG A 45 -3.96 -5.12 1.00
N GLU A 46 -4.67 -4.39 1.87
CA GLU A 46 -5.83 -4.92 2.59
C GLU A 46 -6.98 -5.28 1.64
N LYS A 47 -7.28 -4.40 0.68
CA LYS A 47 -8.31 -4.65 -0.35
C LYS A 47 -7.91 -5.70 -1.37
N HIS A 48 -6.63 -5.80 -1.67
CA HIS A 48 -6.11 -6.73 -2.66
C HIS A 48 -4.99 -7.61 -2.07
N PRO A 49 -5.34 -8.54 -1.16
CA PRO A 49 -4.36 -9.37 -0.46
C PRO A 49 -3.53 -10.25 -1.42
N ASN A 50 -4.11 -10.59 -2.57
CA ASN A 50 -3.47 -11.40 -3.60
C ASN A 50 -2.85 -10.58 -4.75
N TYR A 51 -2.90 -9.24 -4.68
CA TYR A 51 -2.33 -8.42 -5.75
C TYR A 51 -0.83 -8.62 -5.85
N ARG A 52 -0.37 -9.02 -7.04
CA ARG A 52 1.03 -9.33 -7.34
C ARG A 52 1.60 -10.47 -6.47
N ASN A 53 0.73 -11.29 -5.88
CA ASN A 53 1.11 -12.54 -5.26
C ASN A 53 1.25 -13.61 -6.34
N PHE A 54 2.43 -13.71 -6.94
CA PHE A 54 2.70 -14.70 -7.97
C PHE A 54 3.07 -16.03 -7.32
N PHE A 55 2.23 -17.04 -7.51
CA PHE A 55 2.62 -18.43 -7.28
C PHE A 55 3.11 -19.00 -8.60
N VAL A 56 4.40 -19.31 -8.67
CA VAL A 56 4.98 -20.01 -9.82
C VAL A 56 4.52 -21.46 -9.75
N ASP A 57 3.93 -21.98 -10.83
CA ASP A 57 3.60 -23.40 -10.90
C ASP A 57 4.88 -24.23 -10.72
N PRO A 58 4.96 -25.09 -9.70
CA PRO A 58 6.12 -25.94 -9.48
C PRO A 58 6.27 -27.00 -10.58
N ASN A 59 5.22 -27.28 -11.35
CA ASN A 59 5.24 -28.28 -12.40
C ASN A 59 5.84 -27.70 -13.70
N PRO A 60 6.71 -28.46 -14.38
CA PRO A 60 7.20 -28.06 -15.68
C PRO A 60 6.07 -28.07 -16.73
N PRO A 61 6.21 -27.31 -17.82
CA PRO A 61 5.27 -27.33 -18.92
C PRO A 61 5.07 -28.75 -19.46
N LEU A 62 3.84 -29.06 -19.88
CA LEU A 62 3.54 -30.32 -20.55
C LEU A 62 4.38 -30.45 -21.83
N LYS A 63 5.08 -31.57 -21.97
CA LYS A 63 5.91 -31.87 -23.16
C LYS A 63 5.08 -32.31 -24.36
N THR A 64 3.85 -32.76 -24.12
CA THR A 64 2.93 -33.23 -25.14
C THR A 64 1.56 -32.59 -24.92
N PRO A 65 0.82 -32.29 -26.00
CA PRO A 65 -0.52 -31.75 -25.88
C PRO A 65 -1.43 -32.75 -25.14
N PRO A 66 -2.33 -32.26 -24.27
CA PRO A 66 -3.30 -33.13 -23.60
C PRO A 66 -4.17 -33.82 -24.66
N LYS A 67 -4.34 -35.14 -24.53
CA LYS A 67 -5.26 -35.88 -25.39
C LYS A 67 -6.66 -35.31 -25.17
N THR A 68 -7.19 -34.63 -26.17
CA THR A 68 -8.60 -34.25 -26.23
C THR A 68 -9.42 -35.52 -26.17
N THR A 69 -10.19 -35.71 -25.10
CA THR A 69 -11.26 -36.71 -25.07
C THR A 69 -12.35 -36.17 -26.00
N PRO A 70 -12.74 -36.88 -27.07
CA PRO A 70 -13.92 -36.52 -27.84
C PRO A 70 -15.13 -36.53 -26.89
N LYS A 71 -15.98 -35.50 -27.02
CA LYS A 71 -17.27 -35.40 -26.31
C LYS A 71 -18.21 -36.53 -26.70
#